data_AF-A0A0H2KLS5-F1
#
_entry.id   AF-A0A0H2KLS5-F1
#
_cell.length_a   1.000
_cell.length_b   1.000
_cell.length_c   1.000
_cell.angle_alpha   90.00
_cell.angle_beta   90.00
_cell.angle_gamma   90.00
#
_symmetry.space_group_name_H-M   'P 1'
#
loop_
_entity.id
_entity.type
_entity.pdbx_description
1 polymer ?
#
loop_
_entity_poly.entity_id
_entity_poly.type
_entity_poly.pdbx_seq_one_letter_code
_entity_poly.pdbx_strand_id
1 'polypeptide(L)'
;MEPLGTLTADALRDVAERTAETDARAEVGFGRRPAVVRVVMVRDAGPVGVDEVAQEITWTLVAADGTPTVVRLDAADEQACDTLLGVAAGSRRLVAVAVEHDLESGGDEAVGLFVERPGGGLGLVVPTLTPAYDHRTWSTAWTRLRARVRALRGRATTHVREVAPPPPVEDVCATVLDAAVALAATGRRHLSPYQGAALARAARTADDLGAPTLAGAVALVAHEPDAARLLRAALVASRGRALARVVGSSREPRPDQRAVRA
;
A
#
# COMPACT_ATOMS: atom_id res chain seq x y z
N MET A 1 5.67 13.58 21.61
CA MET A 1 5.57 14.41 20.38
C MET A 1 6.85 15.22 20.32
N GLU A 2 7.83 14.77 19.54
CA GLU A 2 9.09 15.49 19.36
C GLU A 2 8.83 16.69 18.43
N PRO A 3 9.31 17.90 18.74
CA PRO A 3 9.09 19.05 17.88
C PRO A 3 10.00 18.91 16.64
N LEU A 4 9.47 18.30 15.59
CA LEU A 4 9.88 18.66 14.23
C LEU A 4 9.78 20.19 14.18
N GLY A 5 10.89 20.89 13.85
CA GLY A 5 10.98 22.36 13.87
C GLY A 5 9.75 23.00 13.22
N THR A 6 9.44 24.26 13.55
CA THR A 6 8.15 24.92 13.25
C THR A 6 7.69 24.72 11.80
N LEU A 7 6.93 23.65 11.56
CA LEU A 7 6.37 23.32 10.27
C LEU A 7 5.23 24.30 10.01
N THR A 8 5.37 25.13 8.98
CA THR A 8 4.38 26.15 8.63
C THR A 8 3.54 25.70 7.43
N ALA A 9 2.37 26.32 7.26
CA ALA A 9 1.51 26.04 6.10
C ALA A 9 2.20 26.44 4.78
N ASP A 10 3.05 27.46 4.80
CA ASP A 10 3.82 27.89 3.63
C ASP A 10 4.89 26.86 3.26
N ALA A 11 5.63 26.35 4.25
CA ALA A 11 6.59 25.27 4.01
C ALA A 11 5.91 24.00 3.46
N LEU A 12 4.68 23.70 3.89
CA LEU A 12 3.90 22.60 3.32
C LEU A 12 3.46 22.88 1.88
N ARG A 13 3.12 24.13 1.54
CA ARG A 13 2.78 24.51 0.17
C ARG A 13 3.97 24.31 -0.77
N ASP A 14 5.17 24.73 -0.36
CA ASP A 14 6.40 24.51 -1.12
C ASP A 14 6.72 23.02 -1.30
N VAL A 15 6.36 22.17 -0.33
CA VAL A 15 6.48 20.70 -0.47
C VAL A 15 5.41 20.15 -1.42
N ALA A 16 4.17 20.64 -1.32
CA ALA A 16 3.08 20.22 -2.20
C ALA A 16 3.42 20.52 -3.67
N GLU A 17 3.90 21.72 -3.98
CA GLU A 17 4.31 22.11 -5.34
C GLU A 17 5.43 21.22 -5.87
N ARG A 18 6.48 20.99 -5.09
CA ARG A 18 7.59 20.11 -5.51
C ARG A 18 7.17 18.65 -5.70
N THR A 19 6.27 18.15 -4.85
CA THR A 19 5.82 16.75 -4.92
C THR A 19 4.75 16.53 -6.00
N ALA A 20 4.04 17.57 -6.43
CA ALA A 20 3.10 17.49 -7.55
C ALA A 20 3.80 17.13 -8.87
N GLU A 21 5.00 17.66 -9.08
CA GLU A 21 5.85 17.39 -10.25
C GLU A 21 6.73 16.14 -10.10
N THR A 22 6.67 15.47 -8.95
CA THR A 22 7.49 14.29 -8.71
C THR A 22 6.90 13.09 -9.45
N ASP A 23 7.66 12.59 -10.42
CA ASP A 23 7.39 11.32 -11.07
C ASP A 23 7.57 10.15 -10.10
N ALA A 24 6.82 9.09 -10.36
CA ALA A 24 6.97 7.86 -9.62
C ALA A 24 8.41 7.35 -9.71
N ARG A 25 8.99 7.02 -8.56
CA ARG A 25 10.23 6.24 -8.56
C ARG A 25 9.89 4.84 -9.10
N ALA A 26 10.25 4.61 -10.36
CA ALA A 26 10.12 3.31 -11.02
C ALA A 26 10.97 2.21 -10.33
N GLU A 27 11.92 2.60 -9.48
CA GLU A 27 12.71 1.70 -8.63
C GLU A 27 12.42 1.97 -7.16
N VAL A 28 11.69 1.03 -6.55
CA VAL A 28 11.70 0.83 -5.11
C VAL A 28 12.35 -0.54 -4.88
N GLY A 29 13.42 -0.57 -4.08
CA GLY A 29 14.08 -1.83 -3.72
C GLY A 29 13.08 -2.80 -3.06
N PHE A 30 13.23 -4.08 -3.39
CA PHE A 30 12.56 -5.24 -2.79
C PHE A 30 11.05 -5.10 -2.52
N GLY A 31 10.23 -5.50 -3.48
CA GLY A 31 8.83 -5.89 -3.23
C GLY A 31 7.86 -4.77 -2.82
N ARG A 32 8.33 -3.52 -2.69
CA ARG A 32 7.44 -2.37 -2.52
C ARG A 32 6.78 -2.03 -3.85
N ARG A 33 5.47 -1.76 -3.79
CA ARG A 33 4.72 -1.29 -4.96
C ARG A 33 5.32 0.05 -5.42
N PRO A 34 5.40 0.29 -6.74
CA PRO A 34 5.80 1.59 -7.24
C PRO A 34 4.74 2.60 -6.80
N ALA A 35 5.15 3.55 -5.95
CA ALA A 35 4.26 4.54 -5.39
C ALA A 35 4.87 5.94 -5.42
N VAL A 36 4.00 6.94 -5.49
CA VAL A 36 4.41 8.35 -5.47
C VAL A 36 3.90 8.99 -4.19
N VAL A 37 4.81 9.51 -3.38
CA VAL A 37 4.39 10.28 -2.21
C VAL A 37 4.16 11.73 -2.63
N ARG A 38 2.95 12.22 -2.40
CA ARG A 38 2.53 13.60 -2.71
C ARG A 38 1.99 14.27 -1.47
N VAL A 39 2.21 15.57 -1.34
CA VAL A 39 1.52 16.38 -0.32
C VAL A 39 0.41 17.16 -1.01
N VAL A 40 -0.82 16.94 -0.55
CA VAL A 40 -2.02 17.63 -1.04
C VAL A 40 -2.46 18.63 0.01
N MET A 41 -2.46 19.92 -0.35
CA MET A 41 -3.02 20.97 0.50
C MET A 41 -4.54 20.81 0.56
N VAL A 42 -5.11 20.79 1.77
CA VAL A 42 -6.54 20.57 2.00
C VAL A 42 -7.24 21.90 2.25
N ARG A 43 -8.29 22.14 1.47
CA ARG A 43 -9.23 23.24 1.67
C ARG A 43 -10.35 22.84 2.61
N ASP A 44 -10.93 21.66 2.37
CA ASP A 44 -12.06 21.15 3.14
C ASP A 44 -11.99 19.63 3.29
N ALA A 45 -12.50 19.14 4.41
CA ALA A 45 -12.55 17.73 4.75
C ALA A 45 -14.01 17.27 4.78
N GLY A 46 -14.40 16.53 3.74
CA GLY A 46 -15.74 16.00 3.58
C GLY A 46 -16.01 14.76 4.44
N PRO A 47 -17.06 14.00 4.13
CA PRO A 47 -17.45 12.84 4.92
C PRO A 47 -16.44 11.70 4.81
N VAL A 48 -16.32 10.94 5.90
CA VAL A 48 -15.65 9.65 5.92
C VAL A 48 -16.66 8.56 5.59
N GLY A 49 -16.35 7.77 4.56
CA GLY A 49 -17.11 6.63 4.09
C GLY A 49 -16.39 5.30 4.35
N VAL A 50 -17.04 4.22 3.95
CA VAL A 50 -16.51 2.86 3.98
C VAL A 50 -16.79 2.23 2.62
N ASP A 51 -15.75 1.80 1.93
CA ASP A 51 -15.86 0.93 0.77
C ASP A 51 -15.86 -0.52 1.27
N GLU A 52 -17.06 -1.12 1.27
CA GLU A 52 -17.23 -2.48 1.77
C GLU A 52 -16.67 -3.54 0.82
N VAL A 53 -16.50 -3.22 -0.46
CA VAL A 53 -15.99 -4.18 -1.45
C VAL A 53 -14.47 -4.20 -1.39
N ALA A 54 -13.84 -3.02 -1.38
CA ALA A 54 -12.40 -2.89 -1.24
C ALA A 54 -11.89 -3.16 0.18
N GLN A 55 -12.80 -3.18 1.18
CA GLN A 55 -12.46 -3.24 2.60
C GLN A 55 -11.62 -2.04 3.06
N GLU A 56 -12.01 -0.84 2.61
CA GLU A 56 -11.25 0.39 2.85
C GLU A 56 -12.11 1.44 3.57
N ILE A 57 -11.49 2.27 4.40
CA ILE A 57 -12.06 3.55 4.82
C ILE A 57 -11.70 4.58 3.74
N THR A 58 -12.69 5.34 3.30
CA THR A 58 -12.51 6.42 2.33
C THR A 58 -12.77 7.77 2.98
N TRP A 59 -11.94 8.77 2.70
CA TRP A 59 -12.18 10.14 3.15
C TRP A 59 -12.12 11.08 1.96
N THR A 60 -13.26 11.71 1.66
CA THR A 60 -13.34 12.71 0.59
C THR A 60 -12.79 14.04 1.10
N LEU A 61 -11.79 14.56 0.40
CA LEU A 61 -11.15 15.85 0.67
C LEU A 61 -11.35 16.76 -0.53
N VAL A 62 -11.36 18.07 -0.30
CA VAL A 62 -11.26 19.07 -1.35
C VAL A 62 -9.88 19.69 -1.24
N ALA A 63 -9.07 19.53 -2.29
CA ALA A 63 -7.74 20.11 -2.35
C ALA A 63 -7.80 21.65 -2.49
N ALA A 64 -6.69 22.33 -2.27
CA ALA A 64 -6.60 23.79 -2.30
C ALA A 64 -6.96 24.39 -3.68
N ASP A 65 -6.71 23.64 -4.76
CA ASP A 65 -7.10 23.97 -6.12
C ASP A 65 -8.59 23.69 -6.43
N GLY A 66 -9.32 23.10 -5.48
CA GLY A 66 -10.73 22.71 -5.62
C GLY A 66 -10.93 21.28 -6.13
N THR A 67 -9.87 20.54 -6.42
CA THR A 67 -9.96 19.17 -6.92
C THR A 67 -10.45 18.22 -5.81
N PRO A 68 -11.52 17.44 -6.03
CA PRO A 68 -11.93 16.42 -5.08
C PRO A 68 -10.89 15.28 -5.07
N THR A 69 -10.36 14.96 -3.90
CA THR A 69 -9.37 13.91 -3.67
C THR A 69 -9.92 12.91 -2.68
N VAL A 70 -9.88 11.61 -2.99
CA VAL A 70 -10.35 10.57 -2.07
C VAL A 70 -9.14 9.82 -1.55
N VAL A 71 -8.88 9.96 -0.25
CA VAL A 71 -7.82 9.22 0.42
C VAL A 71 -8.37 7.97 1.09
N ARG A 72 -7.55 6.92 1.15
CA ARG A 72 -7.94 5.58 1.54
C ARG A 72 -7.06 5.06 2.67
N LEU A 73 -7.61 4.16 3.48
CA LEU A 73 -6.88 3.35 4.45
C LEU A 73 -7.47 1.94 4.47
N ASP A 74 -6.61 0.93 4.59
CA ASP A 74 -7.05 -0.46 4.80
C ASP A 74 -7.85 -0.55 6.10
N ALA A 75 -9.08 -1.08 6.02
CA ALA A 75 -9.93 -1.24 7.18
C ALA A 75 -9.39 -2.28 8.18
N ALA A 76 -8.46 -3.15 7.77
CA ALA A 76 -7.81 -4.14 8.62
C ALA A 76 -6.88 -3.50 9.66
N ASP A 77 -6.27 -2.34 9.38
CA ASP A 77 -5.43 -1.64 10.35
C ASP A 77 -6.30 -0.85 11.34
N GLU A 78 -6.57 -1.46 12.49
CA GLU A 78 -7.42 -0.86 13.52
C GLU A 78 -6.88 0.46 14.05
N GLN A 79 -5.56 0.56 14.25
CA GLN A 79 -4.94 1.75 14.80
C GLN A 79 -4.99 2.90 13.80
N ALA A 80 -4.68 2.63 12.53
CA ALA A 80 -4.75 3.63 11.47
C ALA A 80 -6.18 4.12 11.27
N CYS A 81 -7.16 3.21 11.27
CA CYS A 81 -8.58 3.53 11.22
C CYS A 81 -8.99 4.46 12.37
N ASP A 82 -8.77 4.05 13.62
CA ASP A 82 -9.19 4.82 14.79
C ASP A 82 -8.49 6.19 14.85
N THR A 83 -7.25 6.29 14.38
CA THR A 83 -6.48 7.54 14.32
C THR A 83 -7.00 8.50 13.26
N LEU A 84 -7.18 8.04 12.01
CA LEU A 84 -7.74 8.87 10.92
C LEU A 84 -9.13 9.36 11.30
N LEU A 85 -9.96 8.43 11.75
CA LEU A 85 -11.29 8.71 12.19
C LEU A 85 -11.19 9.77 13.34
N GLY A 86 -10.28 9.62 14.30
CA GLY A 86 -10.13 10.56 15.42
C GLY A 86 -9.73 11.97 14.98
N VAL A 87 -8.98 12.09 13.88
CA VAL A 87 -8.71 13.38 13.24
C VAL A 87 -9.96 13.95 12.57
N ALA A 88 -10.75 13.12 11.87
CA ALA A 88 -11.99 13.55 11.22
C ALA A 88 -13.05 14.03 12.23
N ALA A 89 -13.11 13.41 13.42
CA ALA A 89 -14.02 13.79 14.50
C ALA A 89 -13.47 14.91 15.39
N GLY A 90 -12.15 15.00 15.52
CA GLY A 90 -11.50 16.08 16.24
C GLY A 90 -11.73 17.39 15.51
N SER A 91 -12.16 18.45 16.21
CA SER A 91 -12.39 19.78 15.63
C SER A 91 -11.09 20.48 15.16
N ARG A 92 -10.03 19.73 14.87
CA ARG A 92 -8.76 20.23 14.36
C ARG A 92 -8.87 20.37 12.86
N ARG A 93 -8.51 21.54 12.35
CA ARG A 93 -8.49 21.79 10.92
C ARG A 93 -7.40 20.94 10.25
N LEU A 94 -7.79 20.14 9.27
CA LEU A 94 -6.88 19.42 8.38
C LEU A 94 -6.33 20.42 7.36
N VAL A 95 -5.01 20.57 7.30
CA VAL A 95 -4.32 21.56 6.47
C VAL A 95 -3.72 20.93 5.22
N ALA A 96 -3.19 19.72 5.35
CA ALA A 96 -2.65 18.96 4.22
C ALA A 96 -2.67 17.46 4.54
N VAL A 97 -2.55 16.64 3.50
CA VAL A 97 -2.38 15.19 3.61
C VAL A 97 -1.20 14.77 2.76
N ALA A 98 -0.27 14.00 3.34
CA ALA A 98 0.67 13.20 2.60
C ALA A 98 -0.04 11.93 2.13
N VAL A 99 -0.12 11.76 0.81
CA VAL A 99 -0.69 10.59 0.16
C VAL A 99 0.41 9.76 -0.48
N GLU A 100 0.31 8.45 -0.37
CA GLU A 100 1.06 7.51 -1.18
C GLU A 100 0.14 7.02 -2.30
N HIS A 101 0.43 7.43 -3.53
CA HIS A 101 -0.34 7.03 -4.70
C HIS A 101 0.15 5.66 -5.19
N ASP A 102 -0.68 4.63 -5.05
CA ASP A 102 -0.39 3.29 -5.56
C ASP A 102 -0.68 3.25 -7.06
N LEU A 103 0.38 3.10 -7.87
CA LEU A 103 0.26 3.04 -9.33
C LEU A 103 -0.47 1.78 -9.83
N GLU A 104 -0.59 0.73 -9.02
CA GLU A 104 -1.29 -0.50 -9.40
C GLU A 104 -2.81 -0.37 -9.22
N SER A 105 -3.27 0.23 -8.11
CA SER A 105 -4.69 0.40 -7.81
C SER A 105 -5.26 1.76 -8.21
N GLY A 106 -4.38 2.73 -8.54
CA GLY A 106 -4.75 4.13 -8.81
C GLY A 106 -5.31 4.84 -7.58
N GLY A 107 -5.13 4.28 -6.38
CA GLY A 107 -5.64 4.82 -5.12
C GLY A 107 -4.62 5.67 -4.38
N ASP A 108 -5.11 6.67 -3.66
CA ASP A 108 -4.30 7.49 -2.76
C ASP A 108 -4.44 6.99 -1.33
N GLU A 109 -3.38 6.44 -0.75
CA GLU A 109 -3.36 6.02 0.66
C GLU A 109 -2.92 7.19 1.56
N ALA A 110 -3.66 7.44 2.64
CA ALA A 110 -3.30 8.49 3.59
C ALA A 110 -2.15 8.04 4.51
N VAL A 111 -0.92 8.49 4.24
CA VAL A 111 0.26 8.13 5.05
C VAL A 111 0.62 9.18 6.10
N GLY A 112 0.10 10.41 5.97
CA GLY A 112 0.30 11.46 6.98
C GLY A 112 -0.75 12.57 6.90
N LEU A 113 -1.26 13.01 8.04
CA LEU A 113 -2.27 14.06 8.16
C LEU A 113 -1.66 15.27 8.88
N PHE A 114 -1.64 16.43 8.24
CA PHE A 114 -1.15 17.67 8.84
C PHE A 114 -2.33 18.46 9.40
N VAL A 115 -2.38 18.61 10.72
CA VAL A 115 -3.49 19.23 11.44
C VAL A 115 -3.04 20.45 12.23
N GLU A 116 -3.91 21.44 12.37
CA GLU A 116 -3.64 22.56 13.29
C GLU A 116 -3.63 22.06 14.75
N ARG A 117 -2.59 22.45 15.50
CA ARG A 117 -2.47 22.15 16.92
C ARG A 117 -3.23 23.18 17.76
N PRO A 118 -3.84 22.75 18.89
CA PRO A 118 -4.29 23.68 19.92
C PRO A 118 -3.11 24.53 20.41
N GLY A 119 -3.26 25.86 20.41
CA GLY A 119 -2.19 26.80 20.74
C GLY A 119 -1.31 27.25 19.56
N GLY A 120 -1.62 26.81 18.34
CA GLY A 120 -0.98 27.26 17.10
C GLY A 120 0.07 26.28 16.55
N GLY A 121 0.39 26.45 15.27
CA GLY A 121 1.32 25.60 14.52
C GLY A 121 0.72 24.29 14.02
N LEU A 122 1.50 23.56 13.22
CA LEU A 122 1.07 22.32 12.58
C LEU A 122 1.59 21.08 13.31
N GLY A 123 0.74 20.08 13.48
CA GLY A 123 1.09 18.75 13.96
C GLY A 123 0.98 17.74 12.83
N LEU A 124 1.83 16.72 12.86
CA LEU A 124 1.75 15.57 11.97
C LEU A 124 1.11 14.40 12.72
N VAL A 125 0.07 13.83 12.13
CA VAL A 125 -0.56 12.58 12.56
C VAL A 125 -0.28 11.56 11.48
N VAL A 126 0.60 10.62 11.76
CA VAL A 126 0.81 9.42 10.91
C VAL A 126 -0.19 8.36 11.36
N PRO A 127 -1.17 7.94 10.54
CA PRO A 127 -2.24 7.04 10.98
C PRO A 127 -1.74 5.75 11.64
N THR A 128 -0.70 5.14 11.09
CA THR A 128 -0.13 3.86 11.57
C THR A 128 0.76 4.00 12.81
N LEU A 129 1.27 5.20 13.12
CA LEU A 129 2.25 5.41 14.19
C LEU A 129 1.74 6.30 15.32
N THR A 130 0.79 7.18 15.05
CA THR A 130 0.26 8.10 16.06
C THR A 130 -0.79 7.37 16.88
N PRO A 131 -0.71 7.38 18.22
CA PRO A 131 -1.77 6.82 19.04
C PRO A 131 -3.08 7.53 18.75
N ALA A 132 -4.17 6.75 18.66
CA ALA A 132 -5.50 7.31 18.53
C ALA A 132 -5.79 8.24 19.72
N TYR A 133 -6.44 9.38 19.44
CA TYR A 133 -6.89 10.32 20.48
C TYR A 133 -7.82 9.61 21.47
N ASP A 134 -7.90 10.00 22.75
CA ASP A 134 -8.90 9.43 23.68
C ASP A 134 -10.27 10.07 23.43
N HIS A 135 -11.34 9.27 23.43
CA HIS A 135 -12.63 9.67 22.87
C HIS A 135 -13.83 9.06 23.55
N ARG A 136 -14.26 9.73 24.61
CA ARG A 136 -15.53 9.46 25.28
C ARG A 136 -16.65 10.41 24.85
N THR A 137 -16.39 11.36 23.96
CA THR A 137 -17.30 12.49 23.65
C THR A 137 -17.67 12.67 22.17
N TRP A 138 -17.37 11.70 21.30
CA TRP A 138 -17.68 11.82 19.87
C TRP A 138 -19.14 11.46 19.53
N SER A 139 -19.63 11.98 18.39
CA SER A 139 -21.06 11.96 18.02
C SER A 139 -21.65 10.54 17.77
N THR A 140 -22.98 10.46 17.67
CA THR A 140 -23.68 9.22 17.33
C THR A 140 -23.34 8.73 15.91
N ALA A 141 -23.20 9.63 14.94
CA ALA A 141 -22.80 9.30 13.57
C ALA A 141 -21.39 8.68 13.54
N TRP A 142 -20.48 9.27 14.32
CA TRP A 142 -19.15 8.75 14.52
C TRP A 142 -19.14 7.31 15.09
N THR A 143 -19.94 7.08 16.14
CA THR A 143 -19.99 5.77 16.81
C THR A 143 -20.52 4.69 15.87
N ARG A 144 -21.51 5.03 15.02
CA ARG A 144 -22.03 4.14 13.98
C ARG A 144 -20.99 3.81 12.92
N LEU A 145 -20.21 4.80 12.47
CA LEU A 145 -19.15 4.59 11.50
C LEU A 145 -18.07 3.64 12.06
N ARG A 146 -17.61 3.88 13.29
CA ARG A 146 -16.65 2.99 13.96
C ARG A 146 -17.19 1.56 14.13
N ALA A 147 -18.47 1.41 14.48
CA ALA A 147 -19.11 0.10 14.57
C ALA A 147 -19.18 -0.59 13.19
N ARG A 148 -19.47 0.15 12.12
CA ARG A 148 -19.49 -0.36 10.74
C ARG A 148 -18.11 -0.85 10.30
N VAL A 149 -17.05 -0.08 10.58
CA VAL A 149 -15.67 -0.49 10.29
C VAL A 149 -15.31 -1.77 11.08
N ARG A 150 -15.63 -1.85 12.37
CA ARG A 150 -15.42 -3.09 13.15
C ARG A 150 -16.18 -4.29 12.58
N ALA A 151 -17.44 -4.08 12.16
CA ALA A 151 -18.23 -5.13 11.53
C ALA A 151 -17.65 -5.55 10.17
N LEU A 152 -17.11 -4.61 9.39
CA LEU A 152 -16.41 -4.87 8.15
C LEU A 152 -15.21 -5.80 8.38
N ARG A 153 -14.36 -5.49 9.35
CA ARG A 153 -13.23 -6.35 9.76
C ARG A 153 -13.67 -7.75 10.21
N GLY A 154 -14.72 -7.83 11.01
CA GLY A 154 -15.28 -9.12 11.44
C GLY A 154 -15.77 -9.98 10.26
N ARG A 155 -16.16 -9.34 9.15
CA ARG A 155 -16.50 -10.03 7.90
C ARG A 155 -15.29 -10.34 7.02
N ALA A 156 -14.25 -9.49 7.04
CA ALA A 156 -12.98 -9.75 6.37
C ALA A 156 -12.30 -11.03 6.88
N THR A 157 -12.43 -11.34 8.17
CA THR A 157 -11.94 -12.61 8.74
C THR A 157 -12.76 -13.84 8.32
N THR A 158 -13.97 -13.66 7.79
CA THR A 158 -14.85 -14.76 7.33
C THR A 158 -14.88 -14.92 5.82
N HIS A 159 -14.60 -13.86 5.07
CA HIS A 159 -14.36 -13.94 3.64
C HIS A 159 -12.85 -14.04 3.43
N VAL A 160 -12.34 -15.28 3.42
CA VAL A 160 -11.11 -15.58 2.69
C VAL A 160 -11.38 -15.09 1.27
N ARG A 161 -10.83 -13.92 0.93
CA ARG A 161 -10.78 -13.42 -0.44
C ARG A 161 -10.33 -14.62 -1.25
N GLU A 162 -11.14 -15.05 -2.22
CA GLU A 162 -10.70 -16.03 -3.20
C GLU A 162 -9.62 -15.30 -4.00
N VAL A 163 -8.40 -15.29 -3.46
CA VAL A 163 -7.23 -14.74 -4.11
C VAL A 163 -7.06 -15.65 -5.30
N ALA A 164 -7.53 -15.18 -6.46
CA ALA A 164 -7.22 -15.82 -7.72
C ALA A 164 -5.71 -16.10 -7.68
N PRO A 165 -5.29 -17.37 -7.80
CA PRO A 165 -3.89 -17.71 -7.62
C PRO A 165 -3.09 -16.86 -8.61
N PRO A 166 -1.99 -16.22 -8.16
CA PRO A 166 -1.19 -15.39 -9.03
C PRO A 166 -0.81 -16.18 -10.29
N PRO A 167 -0.71 -15.54 -11.46
CA PRO A 167 -0.25 -16.20 -12.67
C PRO A 167 1.05 -16.97 -12.40
N PRO A 168 1.29 -18.14 -13.00
CA PRO A 168 2.41 -19.02 -12.64
C PRO A 168 3.79 -18.34 -12.61
N VAL A 169 4.03 -17.38 -13.50
CA VAL A 169 5.25 -16.56 -13.53
C VAL A 169 5.34 -15.64 -12.30
N GLU A 170 4.23 -14.99 -11.93
CA GLU A 170 4.16 -14.13 -10.74
C GLU A 170 4.32 -14.94 -9.45
N ASP A 171 3.74 -16.14 -9.38
CA ASP A 171 3.85 -17.05 -8.23
C ASP A 171 5.31 -17.47 -7.97
N VAL A 172 6.02 -17.88 -9.04
CA VAL A 172 7.45 -18.22 -8.97
C VAL A 172 8.27 -17.01 -8.52
N CYS A 173 8.03 -15.83 -9.12
CA CYS A 173 8.75 -14.61 -8.76
C CYS A 173 8.49 -14.19 -7.30
N ALA A 174 7.24 -14.26 -6.84
CA ALA A 174 6.87 -13.95 -5.46
C ALA A 174 7.56 -14.90 -4.48
N THR A 175 7.53 -16.21 -4.75
CA THR A 175 8.18 -17.23 -3.93
C THR A 175 9.69 -16.96 -3.77
N VAL A 176 10.37 -16.58 -4.86
CA VAL A 176 11.80 -16.23 -4.82
C VAL A 176 12.06 -14.95 -4.02
N LEU A 177 11.24 -13.91 -4.19
CA LEU A 177 11.38 -12.65 -3.46
C LEU A 177 11.13 -12.84 -1.96
N ASP A 178 10.09 -13.58 -1.57
CA ASP A 178 9.75 -13.82 -0.16
C ASP A 178 10.87 -14.59 0.55
N ALA A 179 11.41 -15.62 -0.09
CA ALA A 179 12.56 -16.35 0.44
C ALA A 179 13.80 -15.45 0.57
N ALA A 180 14.08 -14.62 -0.44
CA ALA A 180 15.23 -13.72 -0.42
C ALA A 180 15.13 -12.65 0.67
N VAL A 181 13.95 -12.02 0.82
CA VAL A 181 13.69 -11.03 1.87
C VAL A 181 13.79 -11.65 3.25
N ALA A 182 13.19 -12.83 3.47
CA ALA A 182 13.24 -13.50 4.76
C ALA A 182 14.68 -13.88 5.16
N LEU A 183 15.48 -14.39 4.22
CA LEU A 183 16.89 -14.72 4.47
C LEU A 183 17.72 -13.46 4.73
N ALA A 184 17.52 -12.40 3.94
CA ALA A 184 18.22 -11.13 4.12
C ALA A 184 17.87 -10.47 5.47
N ALA A 185 16.60 -10.46 5.86
CA ALA A 185 16.14 -9.87 7.11
C ALA A 185 16.65 -10.64 8.35
N THR A 186 16.80 -11.96 8.25
CA THR A 186 17.21 -12.82 9.37
C THR A 186 18.71 -13.13 9.40
N GLY A 187 19.44 -12.86 8.31
CA GLY A 187 20.85 -13.23 8.15
C GLY A 187 21.10 -14.74 8.10
N ARG A 188 20.05 -15.56 7.99
CA ARG A 188 20.16 -17.02 7.97
C ARG A 188 20.76 -17.50 6.66
N ARG A 189 21.63 -18.51 6.73
CA ARG A 189 22.24 -19.17 5.57
C ARG A 189 21.56 -20.47 5.16
N HIS A 190 20.47 -20.81 5.82
CA HIS A 190 19.73 -22.04 5.60
C HIS A 190 18.24 -21.73 5.46
N LEU A 191 17.60 -22.44 4.53
CA LEU A 191 16.17 -22.38 4.30
C LEU A 191 15.42 -23.12 5.41
N SER A 192 14.25 -22.61 5.79
CA SER A 192 13.30 -23.41 6.54
C SER A 192 12.76 -24.56 5.67
N PRO A 193 12.27 -25.66 6.27
CA PRO A 193 11.64 -26.75 5.51
C PRO A 193 10.49 -26.27 4.60
N TYR A 194 9.74 -25.26 5.07
CA TYR A 194 8.69 -24.62 4.29
C TYR A 194 9.24 -23.87 3.07
N GLN A 195 10.28 -23.05 3.26
CA GLN A 195 10.93 -22.32 2.16
C GLN A 195 11.56 -23.26 1.13
N GLY A 196 12.19 -24.35 1.58
CA GLY A 196 12.72 -25.39 0.69
C GLY A 196 11.63 -26.05 -0.15
N ALA A 197 10.50 -26.41 0.45
CA ALA A 197 9.37 -26.99 -0.27
C ALA A 197 8.72 -26.01 -1.26
N ALA A 198 8.63 -24.73 -0.89
CA ALA A 198 8.10 -23.68 -1.76
C ALA A 198 9.03 -23.44 -2.96
N LEU A 199 10.33 -23.31 -2.75
CA LEU A 199 11.32 -23.15 -3.84
C LEU A 199 11.38 -24.38 -4.75
N ALA A 200 11.26 -25.60 -4.20
CA ALA A 200 11.20 -26.81 -5.02
C ALA A 200 9.94 -26.84 -5.92
N ARG A 201 8.81 -26.30 -5.43
CA ARG A 201 7.60 -26.13 -6.23
C ARG A 201 7.81 -25.07 -7.32
N ALA A 202 8.37 -23.92 -6.96
CA ALA A 202 8.67 -22.83 -7.88
C ALA A 202 9.66 -23.26 -8.99
N ALA A 203 10.64 -24.11 -8.67
CA ALA A 203 11.57 -24.67 -9.65
C ALA A 203 10.83 -25.50 -10.71
N ARG A 204 9.96 -26.42 -10.28
CA ARG A 204 9.13 -27.23 -11.19
C ARG A 204 8.23 -26.35 -12.05
N THR A 205 7.56 -25.36 -11.45
CA THR A 205 6.72 -24.42 -12.19
C THR A 205 7.54 -23.63 -13.21
N ALA A 206 8.75 -23.18 -12.88
CA ALA A 206 9.63 -22.47 -13.81
C ALA A 206 10.07 -23.36 -14.98
N ASP A 207 10.35 -24.64 -14.72
CA ASP A 207 10.70 -25.63 -15.73
C ASP A 207 9.51 -25.93 -16.65
N ASP A 208 8.31 -26.13 -16.10
CA ASP A 208 7.07 -26.35 -16.85
C ASP A 208 6.71 -25.17 -17.75
N LEU A 209 7.07 -23.95 -17.34
CA LEU A 209 6.91 -22.72 -18.12
C LEU A 209 8.00 -22.54 -19.20
N GLY A 210 9.05 -23.36 -19.21
CA GLY A 210 10.20 -23.19 -20.09
C GLY A 210 10.97 -21.89 -19.81
N ALA A 211 11.02 -21.46 -18.54
CA ALA A 211 11.62 -20.20 -18.11
C ALA A 211 12.98 -20.41 -17.41
N PRO A 212 14.07 -20.70 -18.16
CA PRO A 212 15.36 -21.09 -17.58
C PRO A 212 15.99 -20.00 -16.71
N THR A 213 15.73 -18.73 -17.01
CA THR A 213 16.20 -17.59 -16.21
C THR A 213 15.54 -17.57 -14.82
N LEU A 214 14.26 -17.94 -14.73
CA LEU A 214 13.55 -18.05 -13.46
C LEU A 214 13.95 -19.30 -12.69
N ALA A 215 14.09 -20.44 -13.38
CA ALA A 215 14.62 -21.66 -12.77
C ALA A 215 16.02 -21.43 -12.19
N GLY A 216 16.89 -20.70 -12.90
CA GLY A 216 18.19 -20.27 -12.41
C GLY A 216 18.10 -19.35 -11.18
N ALA A 217 17.15 -18.42 -11.14
CA ALA A 217 16.93 -17.57 -9.97
C ALA A 217 16.46 -18.36 -8.74
N VAL A 218 15.56 -19.34 -8.93
CA VAL A 218 15.16 -20.25 -7.86
C VAL A 218 16.37 -21.05 -7.36
N ALA A 219 17.20 -21.58 -8.26
CA ALA A 219 18.38 -22.35 -7.90
C ALA A 219 19.40 -21.55 -7.07
N LEU A 220 19.58 -20.25 -7.37
CA LEU A 220 20.45 -19.34 -6.61
C LEU A 220 20.03 -19.19 -5.14
N VAL A 221 18.74 -19.29 -4.84
CA VAL A 221 18.22 -19.22 -3.45
C VAL A 221 18.18 -20.61 -2.81
N ALA A 222 17.86 -21.64 -3.60
CA ALA A 222 17.70 -23.01 -3.13
C ALA A 222 19.03 -23.68 -2.72
N HIS A 223 20.14 -23.34 -3.38
CA HIS A 223 21.45 -23.98 -3.19
C HIS A 223 22.45 -22.97 -2.63
N GLU A 224 22.58 -22.95 -1.30
CA GLU A 224 23.50 -22.09 -0.53
C GLU A 224 23.27 -20.57 -0.71
N PRO A 225 22.31 -20.00 0.03
CA PRO A 225 22.01 -18.57 -0.05
C PRO A 225 23.17 -17.74 0.54
N ASP A 226 23.87 -17.03 -0.34
CA ASP A 226 24.78 -15.94 0.02
C ASP A 226 24.22 -14.59 -0.46
N ALA A 227 24.77 -13.49 0.04
CA ALA A 227 24.26 -12.15 -0.25
C ALA A 227 24.24 -11.83 -1.76
N ALA A 228 25.26 -12.26 -2.51
CA ALA A 228 25.36 -11.97 -3.94
C ALA A 228 24.32 -12.78 -4.75
N ARG A 229 24.12 -14.05 -4.40
CA ARG A 229 23.11 -14.93 -5.00
C ARG A 229 21.70 -14.45 -4.70
N LEU A 230 21.44 -14.02 -3.46
CA LEU A 230 20.14 -13.46 -3.05
C LEU A 230 19.82 -12.17 -3.81
N LEU A 231 20.78 -11.26 -3.94
CA LEU A 231 20.61 -10.03 -4.71
C LEU A 231 20.33 -10.31 -6.19
N ARG A 232 21.07 -11.25 -6.78
CA ARG A 232 20.88 -11.65 -8.18
C ARG A 232 19.52 -12.32 -8.40
N ALA A 233 19.12 -13.22 -7.51
CA ALA A 233 17.82 -13.88 -7.58
C ALA A 233 16.68 -12.86 -7.44
N ALA A 234 16.80 -11.92 -6.49
CA ALA A 234 15.81 -10.86 -6.28
C ALA A 234 15.71 -9.90 -7.47
N LEU A 235 16.84 -9.57 -8.11
CA LEU A 235 16.83 -8.77 -9.34
C LEU A 235 16.08 -9.47 -10.47
N VAL A 236 16.34 -10.76 -10.69
CA VAL A 236 15.67 -11.53 -11.74
C VAL A 236 14.18 -11.67 -11.45
N ALA A 237 13.82 -12.01 -10.21
CA ALA A 237 12.42 -12.17 -9.80
C ALA A 237 11.63 -10.86 -9.82
N SER A 238 12.23 -9.72 -9.43
CA SER A 238 11.56 -8.42 -9.51
C SER A 238 11.27 -7.99 -10.95
N ARG A 239 12.25 -8.16 -11.86
CA ARG A 239 12.07 -7.86 -13.29
C ARG A 239 11.11 -8.84 -13.96
N GLY A 240 11.19 -10.12 -13.63
CA GLY A 240 10.27 -11.15 -14.12
C GLY A 240 8.82 -10.86 -13.73
N ARG A 241 8.58 -10.47 -12.47
CA ARG A 241 7.26 -10.08 -11.98
C ARG A 241 6.73 -8.83 -12.68
N ALA A 242 7.57 -7.80 -12.87
CA ALA A 242 7.19 -6.60 -13.58
C ALA A 242 6.78 -6.89 -15.04
N LEU A 243 7.56 -7.72 -15.74
CA LEU A 243 7.24 -8.13 -17.12
C LEU A 243 5.96 -8.95 -17.19
N ALA A 244 5.75 -9.91 -16.29
CA ALA A 244 4.55 -10.73 -16.23
C ALA A 244 3.28 -9.87 -16.11
N ARG A 245 3.34 -8.81 -15.31
CA ARG A 245 2.23 -7.88 -15.10
C ARG A 245 1.92 -7.02 -16.33
N VAL A 246 2.95 -6.53 -17.02
CA VAL A 246 2.80 -5.76 -18.28
C VAL A 246 2.21 -6.65 -19.38
N VAL A 247 2.64 -7.91 -19.46
CA VAL A 247 2.10 -8.86 -20.45
C VAL A 247 0.67 -9.29 -20.07
N GLY A 248 0.39 -9.45 -18.78
CA GLY A 248 -0.94 -9.77 -18.27
C GLY A 248 -1.97 -8.68 -18.56
N SER A 249 -1.63 -7.41 -18.32
CA SER A 249 -2.51 -6.26 -18.60
C SER A 249 -2.74 -6.04 -20.11
N SER A 250 -1.81 -6.48 -20.96
CA SER A 250 -1.96 -6.43 -22.42
C SER A 250 -2.92 -7.50 -22.97
N ARG A 251 -3.26 -8.52 -22.17
CA ARG A 251 -4.09 -9.66 -22.56
C ARG A 251 -5.57 -9.52 -22.15
N GLU A 252 -5.89 -8.46 -21.41
CA GLU A 252 -7.26 -8.15 -21.02
C GLU A 252 -8.01 -7.52 -22.21
N PRO A 253 -9.14 -8.09 -22.68
CA PRO A 253 -9.86 -7.55 -23.82
C PRO A 253 -10.46 -6.18 -23.47
N ARG A 254 -10.19 -5.17 -24.32
CA ARG A 254 -10.83 -3.85 -24.23
C ARG A 254 -12.36 -4.00 -24.11
N PRO A 255 -13.03 -3.22 -23.25
CA PRO A 255 -14.48 -3.33 -23.01
C PRO A 255 -15.35 -3.03 -24.25
N ASP A 256 -14.78 -2.49 -25.33
CA ASP A 256 -15.53 -2.10 -26.54
C ASP A 256 -15.92 -3.23 -27.51
N GLN A 257 -15.53 -4.49 -27.27
CA GLN A 257 -15.87 -5.60 -28.18
C GLN A 257 -17.07 -6.46 -27.75
N ARG A 258 -17.74 -6.16 -26.63
CA ARG A 258 -18.94 -6.92 -26.20
C ARG A 258 -20.26 -6.47 -26.84
N ALA A 259 -20.27 -5.39 -27.63
CA ALA A 259 -21.50 -4.82 -28.19
C ALA A 259 -21.84 -5.26 -29.63
N VAL A 260 -21.16 -6.26 -30.21
CA VAL A 260 -21.52 -6.79 -31.53
C VAL A 260 -21.63 -8.31 -31.48
N ARG A 261 -22.69 -8.79 -30.82
CA ARG A 261 -23.38 -10.07 -31.08
C ARG A 261 -24.40 -10.30 -29.95
N ALA A 262 -25.56 -9.68 -30.10
CA ALA A 262 -26.83 -10.14 -29.57
C ALA A 262 -27.93 -9.61 -30.48
#